data_AF-A0A534U351-F1
#
_entry.id   AF-A0A534U351-F1
#
_cell.length_a   1.000
_cell.length_b   1.000
_cell.length_c   1.000
_cell.angle_alpha   90.00
_cell.angle_beta   90.00
_cell.angle_gamma   90.00
#
_symmetry.space_group_name_H-M   'P 1'
#
loop_
_entity.id
_entity.type
_entity.pdbx_description
1 polymer ?
#
loop_
_entity_poly.entity_id
_entity_poly.type
_entity_poly.pdbx_seq_one_letter_code
_entity_poly.pdbx_strand_id
1 'polypeptide(L)'
;MALNIKDKEAQKLAAEVAAMAGESKTRAVKVALQERKQRLALRTGRNDRGERLRRFLASEVWPQVPRRVLGRPVSRRQREAILGYGREGV
;
A
#
# COMPACT_ATOMS: atom_id res chain seq x y z
N MET A 1 5.77 -11.09 25.82
CA MET A 1 6.97 -11.96 25.69
C MET A 1 8.21 -11.08 25.55
N ALA A 2 9.32 -11.46 26.17
CA ALA A 2 10.59 -10.77 26.02
C ALA A 2 11.28 -11.18 24.70
N LEU A 3 11.85 -10.21 23.98
CA LEU A 3 12.61 -10.45 22.76
C LEU A 3 14.04 -10.87 23.14
N ASN A 4 14.48 -12.06 22.74
CA ASN A 4 15.86 -12.52 22.91
C ASN A 4 16.59 -12.53 21.56
N ILE A 5 17.65 -11.72 21.44
CA ILE A 5 18.48 -11.62 20.24
C ILE A 5 19.83 -12.29 20.55
N LYS A 6 20.11 -13.43 19.91
CA LYS A 6 21.38 -14.18 20.08
C LYS A 6 22.49 -13.72 19.13
N ASP A 7 22.17 -12.88 18.17
CA ASP A 7 23.11 -12.35 17.21
C ASP A 7 24.03 -11.28 17.85
N LYS A 8 25.34 -11.49 17.74
CA LYS A 8 26.34 -10.62 18.39
C LYS A 8 26.41 -9.24 17.75
N GLU A 9 26.20 -9.14 16.44
CA GLU A 9 26.25 -7.88 15.71
C GLU A 9 25.06 -6.99 16.07
N ALA A 10 23.86 -7.56 16.12
CA ALA A 10 22.65 -6.88 16.56
C ALA A 10 22.76 -6.39 18.02
N GLN A 11 23.39 -7.17 18.90
CA GLN A 11 23.66 -6.73 20.28
C GLN A 11 24.64 -5.56 20.35
N LYS A 12 25.69 -5.57 19.50
CA LYS A 12 26.66 -4.49 19.38
C LYS A 12 26.00 -3.20 18.85
N LEU A 13 25.25 -3.31 17.76
CA LEU A 13 24.50 -2.18 17.19
C LEU A 13 23.51 -1.59 18.20
N ALA A 14 22.76 -2.43 18.93
CA ALA A 14 21.86 -1.94 19.97
C ALA A 14 22.60 -1.22 21.10
N ALA A 15 23.82 -1.64 21.44
CA ALA A 15 24.66 -0.97 22.44
C ALA A 15 25.17 0.39 21.95
N GLU A 16 25.67 0.45 20.70
CA GLU A 16 26.20 1.68 20.10
C GLU A 16 25.10 2.73 19.94
N VAL A 17 23.95 2.36 19.39
CA VAL A 17 22.81 3.28 19.23
C VAL A 17 22.30 3.77 20.59
N ALA A 18 22.21 2.87 21.58
CA ALA A 18 21.82 3.24 22.94
C ALA A 18 22.80 4.23 23.58
N ALA A 19 24.11 4.03 23.41
CA ALA A 19 25.13 4.95 23.91
C ALA A 19 25.05 6.32 23.21
N MET A 20 24.86 6.35 21.88
CA MET A 20 24.70 7.59 21.12
C MET A 20 23.46 8.38 21.53
N ALA A 21 22.36 7.69 21.85
CA ALA A 21 21.09 8.32 22.22
C ALA A 21 20.98 8.63 23.74
N GLY A 22 21.87 8.09 24.58
CA GLY A 22 21.76 8.19 26.04
C GLY A 22 20.59 7.36 26.60
N GLU A 23 20.24 6.25 25.95
CA GLU A 23 19.07 5.43 26.26
C GLU A 23 19.46 4.00 26.64
N SER A 24 18.50 3.18 27.08
CA SER A 24 18.73 1.74 27.27
C SER A 24 18.72 1.00 25.93
N LYS A 25 19.44 -0.12 25.82
CA LYS A 25 19.44 -0.99 24.63
C LYS A 25 18.03 -1.39 24.20
N THR A 26 17.16 -1.67 25.17
CA THR A 26 15.75 -2.01 24.92
C THR A 26 14.99 -0.85 24.29
N ARG A 27 15.22 0.38 24.77
CA ARG A 27 14.55 1.57 24.24
C ARG A 27 15.06 1.89 22.84
N ALA A 28 16.37 1.83 22.61
CA ALA A 28 16.98 1.97 21.29
C ALA A 28 16.39 0.98 20.27
N VAL A 29 16.28 -0.31 20.63
CA VAL A 29 15.66 -1.32 19.75
C VAL A 29 14.18 -1.03 19.51
N LYS A 30 13.43 -0.64 20.54
CA LYS A 30 12.00 -0.31 20.39
C LYS A 30 11.79 0.85 19.42
N VAL A 31 12.57 1.93 19.56
CA VAL A 31 12.49 3.11 18.68
C VAL A 31 12.89 2.72 17.25
N ALA A 32 14.00 2.03 17.07
CA ALA A 32 14.46 1.58 15.75
C ALA A 32 13.41 0.71 15.02
N LEU A 33 12.72 -0.19 15.74
CA LEU A 33 11.62 -0.99 15.20
C LEU A 33 10.40 -0.15 14.85
N GLN A 34 10.04 0.83 15.68
CA GLN A 34 8.92 1.74 15.41
C GLN A 34 9.16 2.55 14.13
N GLU A 35 10.35 3.11 13.99
CA GLU A 35 10.73 3.85 12.78
C GLU A 35 10.75 2.95 11.54
N ARG A 36 11.31 1.73 11.65
CA ARG A 36 11.33 0.78 10.54
C ARG A 36 9.90 0.38 10.14
N LYS A 37 9.01 0.15 11.11
CA LYS A 37 7.59 -0.11 10.87
C LYS A 37 6.94 1.05 10.14
N GLN A 38 7.17 2.30 10.56
CA GLN A 38 6.61 3.47 9.90
C GLN A 38 7.09 3.59 8.45
N ARG A 39 8.40 3.45 8.21
CA ARG A 39 8.97 3.45 6.84
C ARG A 39 8.36 2.35 5.96
N LEU A 40 8.11 1.16 6.52
CA LEU A 40 7.49 0.06 5.80
C LEU A 40 6.00 0.32 5.52
N ALA A 41 5.26 0.85 6.49
CA ALA A 41 3.84 1.18 6.34
C ALA A 41 3.59 2.19 5.21
N LEU A 42 4.47 3.19 5.08
CA LEU A 42 4.42 4.16 3.98
C LEU A 42 4.69 3.52 2.60
N ARG A 43 5.48 2.44 2.55
CA ARG A 43 5.74 1.68 1.31
C ARG A 43 4.56 0.76 0.96
N THR A 44 3.98 0.06 1.93
CA THR A 44 2.79 -0.77 1.69
C THR A 44 1.59 0.07 1.28
N GLY A 45 1.38 1.27 1.84
CA GLY A 45 0.29 2.16 1.41
C GLY A 45 0.34 2.54 -0.08
N ARG A 46 1.54 2.61 -0.68
CA ARG A 46 1.70 2.85 -2.13
C ARG A 46 1.39 1.62 -2.98
N ASN A 47 1.85 0.43 -2.58
CA ASN A 47 1.55 -0.82 -3.29
C ASN A 47 0.09 -1.27 -3.11
N ASP A 48 -0.50 -0.98 -1.96
CA ASP A 48 -1.85 -1.39 -1.58
C ASP A 48 -2.92 -0.51 -2.25
N ARG A 49 -2.64 0.74 -2.63
CA ARG A 49 -3.66 1.58 -3.28
C ARG A 49 -4.23 0.96 -4.55
N GLY A 50 -3.36 0.36 -5.39
CA GLY A 50 -3.78 -0.32 -6.61
C GLY A 50 -4.51 -1.63 -6.32
N GLU A 51 -4.06 -2.40 -5.34
CA GLU A 51 -4.71 -3.65 -4.94
C GLU A 51 -6.08 -3.40 -4.29
N ARG A 52 -6.16 -2.41 -3.40
CA ARG A 52 -7.39 -1.96 -2.75
C ARG A 52 -8.40 -1.42 -3.76
N LEU A 53 -7.96 -0.63 -4.74
CA LEU A 53 -8.83 -0.20 -5.85
C LEU A 53 -9.32 -1.39 -6.66
N ARG A 54 -8.44 -2.34 -7.02
CA ARG A 54 -8.85 -3.57 -7.72
C ARG A 54 -9.85 -4.39 -6.92
N ARG A 55 -9.65 -4.52 -5.60
CA ARG A 55 -10.56 -5.24 -4.71
C ARG A 55 -11.93 -4.59 -4.66
N PHE A 56 -11.98 -3.26 -4.52
CA PHE A 56 -13.22 -2.49 -4.57
C PHE A 56 -13.92 -2.61 -5.92
N LEU A 57 -13.18 -2.49 -7.03
CA LEU A 57 -13.74 -2.69 -8.37
C LEU A 57 -14.32 -4.10 -8.52
N ALA A 58 -13.63 -5.12 -8.01
CA ALA A 58 -14.07 -6.51 -8.10
C ALA A 58 -15.26 -6.85 -7.20
N SER A 59 -15.32 -6.33 -5.97
CA SER A 59 -16.39 -6.65 -5.02
C SER A 59 -17.62 -5.77 -5.17
N GLU A 60 -17.44 -4.47 -5.46
CA GLU A 60 -18.54 -3.51 -5.45
C GLU A 60 -18.99 -3.11 -6.85
N VAL A 61 -18.05 -2.85 -7.77
CA VAL A 61 -18.37 -2.20 -9.05
C VAL A 61 -18.71 -3.20 -10.16
N TRP A 62 -17.83 -4.16 -10.44
CA TRP A 62 -18.01 -5.14 -11.52
C TRP A 62 -19.25 -6.03 -11.37
N PRO A 63 -19.70 -6.44 -10.16
CA PRO A 63 -20.94 -7.19 -10.02
C PRO A 63 -22.19 -6.42 -10.47
N GLN A 64 -22.15 -5.08 -10.47
CA GLN A 64 -23.24 -4.23 -10.95
C GLN A 64 -23.23 -4.06 -12.48
N VAL A 65 -22.14 -4.42 -13.15
CA VAL A 65 -22.03 -4.32 -14.61
C VAL A 65 -22.80 -5.48 -15.26
N PRO A 66 -23.72 -5.20 -16.20
CA PRO A 66 -24.46 -6.27 -16.86
C PRO A 66 -23.52 -7.27 -17.55
N ARG A 67 -23.72 -8.58 -17.30
CA ARG A 67 -22.85 -9.66 -17.83
C ARG A 67 -22.69 -9.61 -19.35
N ARG A 68 -23.70 -9.11 -20.07
CA ARG A 68 -23.69 -8.94 -21.53
C ARG A 68 -22.67 -7.92 -22.05
N VAL A 69 -22.20 -6.99 -21.22
CA VAL A 69 -21.20 -5.97 -21.58
C VAL A 69 -19.88 -6.13 -20.84
N LEU A 70 -19.84 -6.90 -19.75
CA LEU A 70 -18.61 -7.16 -19.00
C LEU A 70 -17.55 -7.82 -19.90
N GLY A 71 -16.34 -7.26 -19.92
CA GLY A 71 -15.23 -7.74 -20.76
C GLY A 71 -15.33 -7.37 -22.24
N ARG A 72 -16.38 -6.67 -22.68
CA ARG A 72 -16.49 -6.19 -24.07
C ARG A 72 -15.88 -4.79 -24.19
N PRO A 73 -14.98 -4.55 -25.17
CA PRO A 73 -14.43 -3.22 -25.39
C PRO A 73 -15.52 -2.27 -25.89
N VAL A 74 -15.54 -1.05 -25.37
CA VAL A 74 -16.40 0.03 -25.90
C VAL A 74 -15.84 0.44 -27.27
N SER A 75 -16.67 0.51 -28.30
CA SER A 75 -16.25 1.02 -29.61
C SER A 75 -15.96 2.52 -29.56
N ARG A 76 -15.23 3.05 -30.54
CA ARG A 76 -14.97 4.50 -30.65
C ARG A 76 -16.27 5.30 -30.69
N ARG A 77 -17.21 4.92 -31.55
CA ARG A 77 -18.53 5.57 -31.69
C ARG A 77 -19.33 5.58 -30.38
N GLN A 78 -19.30 4.47 -29.63
CA GLN A 78 -19.95 4.41 -28.32
C GLN A 78 -19.26 5.31 -27.29
N ARG A 79 -17.92 5.37 -27.29
CA ARG A 79 -17.17 6.31 -26.43
C ARG A 79 -17.52 7.76 -26.74
N GLU A 80 -17.54 8.12 -28.02
CA GLU A 80 -17.90 9.48 -28.47
C GLU A 80 -19.32 9.84 -28.02
N ALA A 81 -20.29 8.93 -28.16
CA ALA A 81 -21.65 9.14 -27.66
C ALA A 81 -21.73 9.28 -26.12
N ILE A 82 -21.01 8.45 -25.36
CA ILE A 82 -20.94 8.54 -23.89
C ILE A 82 -20.35 9.88 -23.43
N LEU A 83 -19.36 10.40 -24.16
CA LEU A 83 -18.67 11.65 -23.85
C LEU A 83 -19.39 12.90 -24.40
N GLY A 84 -20.49 12.73 -25.14
CA GLY A 84 -21.25 13.84 -25.73
C GLY A 84 -20.71 14.35 -27.08
N TYR A 85 -19.67 13.73 -27.65
CA TYR A 85 -19.12 14.03 -28.99
C TYR A 85 -19.92 13.36 -30.13
N GLY A 86 -21.22 13.10 -29.92
CA GLY A 86 -22.09 12.43 -30.88
C GLY A 86 -22.49 13.31 -32.08
N ARG A 87 -23.51 12.89 -32.83
CA ARG A 87 -24.07 13.67 -33.96
C ARG A 87 -24.59 15.07 -33.55
N GLU A 88 -24.84 15.27 -32.27
CA GLU A 88 -25.29 16.54 -31.69
C GLU A 88 -24.17 17.26 -30.91
N GLY A 89 -22.91 16.82 -31.03
CA GLY A 89 -21.79 17.43 -30.33
C GLY A 89 -21.57 18.89 -30.78
N VAL A 90 -21.26 19.75 -29.80
CA VAL A 90 -20.64 21.07 -30.03
C VAL A 90 -19.25 20.88 -30.64
#